data_AF-A0A6C8GKW8-F1
#
_entry.id   AF-A0A6C8GKW8-F1
#
_cell.length_a   1.000
_cell.length_b   1.000
_cell.length_c   1.000
_cell.angle_alpha   90.00
_cell.angle_beta   90.00
_cell.angle_gamma   90.00
#
_symmetry.space_group_name_H-M   'P 1'
#
loop_
_entity.id
_entity.type
_entity.pdbx_description
1 polymer ?
#
loop_
_entity_poly.entity_id
_entity_poly.type
_entity_poly.pdbx_seq_one_letter_code
_entity_poly.pdbx_strand_id
1 'polypeptide(L)'
;SRSFFITAVLRIALGSATVAAITTAGVVLPIINVTHADPALMVLATGAGSVIASHVNDPGFWLFKGYFNLSVGETLRTWTVMETLISVMGLLGVLALNAVLH
;
A
#
# COMPACT_ATOMS: atom_id res chain seq x y z
N SER A 1 6.12 9.24 -5.24
CA SER A 1 5.77 9.34 -3.80
C SER A 1 4.31 9.73 -3.56
N ARG A 2 3.71 10.71 -4.28
CA ARG A 2 2.32 11.14 -4.02
C ARG A 2 1.26 10.03 -4.12
N SER A 3 1.39 9.15 -5.12
CA SER A 3 0.50 8.01 -5.30
C SER A 3 0.48 7.06 -4.11
N PHE A 4 1.63 6.84 -3.44
CA PHE A 4 1.71 6.03 -2.22
C PHE A 4 0.75 6.51 -1.14
N PHE A 5 0.73 7.81 -0.84
CA PHE A 5 -0.12 8.36 0.23
C PHE A 5 -1.60 8.26 -0.11
N ILE A 6 -1.96 8.51 -1.37
CA ILE A 6 -3.34 8.36 -1.85
C ILE A 6 -3.76 6.89 -1.70
N THR A 7 -2.94 5.94 -2.15
CA THR A 7 -3.24 4.51 -2.02
C THR A 7 -3.28 4.08 -0.56
N ALA A 8 -2.39 4.56 0.28
CA ALA A 8 -2.33 4.24 1.71
C ALA A 8 -3.62 4.64 2.43
N VAL A 9 -4.13 5.85 2.18
CA VAL A 9 -5.40 6.31 2.77
C VAL A 9 -6.56 5.46 2.26
N LEU A 10 -6.61 5.21 0.95
CA LEU A 10 -7.64 4.35 0.36
C LEU A 10 -7.56 2.92 0.91
N ARG A 11 -6.36 2.38 1.12
CA ARG A 11 -6.13 1.06 1.68
C ARG A 11 -6.69 0.96 3.09
N ILE A 12 -6.38 1.93 3.95
CA ILE A 12 -6.86 1.96 5.33
C ILE A 12 -8.39 2.05 5.38
N ALA A 13 -9.01 2.79 4.45
CA ALA A 13 -10.47 2.95 4.37
C ALA A 13 -11.17 1.71 3.79
N LEU A 14 -10.64 1.17 2.68
CA LEU A 14 -11.29 0.15 1.86
C LEU A 14 -10.99 -1.28 2.31
N GLY A 15 -9.85 -1.51 2.98
CA GLY A 15 -9.48 -2.84 3.48
C GLY A 15 -9.07 -3.85 2.40
N SER A 16 -9.06 -3.49 1.11
CA SER A 16 -8.54 -4.35 0.04
C SER A 16 -7.38 -3.68 -0.69
N ALA A 17 -6.24 -4.38 -0.78
CA ALA A 17 -5.08 -3.92 -1.54
C ALA A 17 -5.41 -3.70 -3.02
N THR A 18 -6.14 -4.64 -3.62
CA THR A 18 -6.52 -4.57 -5.05
C THR A 18 -7.47 -3.40 -5.32
N VAL A 19 -8.51 -3.23 -4.49
CA VAL A 19 -9.46 -2.13 -4.68
C VAL A 19 -8.75 -0.78 -4.48
N ALA A 20 -7.92 -0.64 -3.43
CA ALA A 20 -7.17 0.59 -3.20
C ALA A 20 -6.22 0.94 -4.36
N ALA A 21 -5.52 -0.05 -4.93
CA ALA A 21 -4.63 0.15 -6.08
C ALA A 21 -5.40 0.58 -7.33
N ILE A 22 -6.50 -0.10 -7.67
CA ILE A 22 -7.34 0.23 -8.84
C ILE A 22 -7.97 1.63 -8.68
N THR A 23 -8.52 1.93 -7.50
CA THR A 23 -9.08 3.27 -7.22
C THR A 23 -8.01 4.35 -7.33
N THR A 24 -6.80 4.12 -6.81
CA THR A 24 -5.69 5.06 -6.96
C THR A 24 -5.36 5.25 -8.43
N ALA A 25 -5.26 4.17 -9.22
CA ALA A 25 -4.94 4.28 -10.65
C ALA A 25 -5.90 5.21 -11.38
N GLY A 26 -7.21 5.10 -11.10
CA GLY A 26 -8.22 6.00 -11.66
C GLY A 26 -8.03 7.48 -11.29
N VAL A 27 -7.59 7.76 -10.06
CA VAL A 27 -7.33 9.13 -9.58
C VAL A 27 -6.01 9.69 -10.11
N VAL A 28 -4.99 8.84 -10.24
CA VAL A 28 -3.61 9.24 -10.49
C VAL A 28 -3.27 9.33 -11.97
N LEU A 29 -3.95 8.58 -12.84
CA LEU A 29 -3.81 8.64 -14.30
C LEU A 29 -3.79 10.08 -14.87
N PRO A 30 -4.77 10.97 -14.56
CA PRO A 30 -4.74 12.34 -15.07
C PRO A 30 -3.59 13.18 -14.49
N ILE A 31 -3.10 12.87 -13.29
CA ILE A 31 -2.01 13.60 -12.61
C ILE A 31 -0.68 13.34 -13.31
N ILE A 32 -0.45 12.12 -13.83
CA ILE A 32 0.76 11.76 -14.57
C ILE A 32 0.95 12.70 -15.77
N ASN A 33 -0.13 12.95 -16.52
CA ASN A 33 -0.10 13.78 -17.73
C ASN A 33 0.24 15.25 -17.45
N VAL A 34 -0.06 15.75 -16.25
CA VAL A 34 0.17 17.15 -15.87
C VAL A 34 1.52 17.34 -15.18
N THR A 35 2.00 16.32 -14.47
CA THR A 35 3.20 16.43 -13.61
C THR A 35 4.47 15.90 -14.26
N HIS A 36 4.38 15.25 -15.43
CA HIS A 36 5.49 14.55 -16.10
C HIS A 36 6.22 13.55 -15.19
N ALA A 37 5.54 13.05 -14.16
CA ALA A 37 6.09 12.10 -13.23
C ALA A 37 6.23 10.72 -13.90
N ASP A 38 7.32 10.01 -13.59
CA ASP A 38 7.60 8.69 -14.12
C ASP A 38 6.46 7.69 -13.79
N PRO A 39 5.72 7.20 -14.81
CA PRO A 39 4.61 6.29 -14.59
C PRO A 39 5.02 4.99 -13.89
N ALA A 40 6.23 4.48 -14.15
CA ALA A 40 6.73 3.24 -13.55
C ALA A 40 6.96 3.43 -12.04
N LEU A 41 7.64 4.51 -11.64
CA LEU A 41 7.84 4.83 -10.22
C LEU A 41 6.50 5.09 -9.50
N MET A 42 5.52 5.63 -10.20
CA MET A 42 4.19 5.86 -9.64
C MET A 42 3.40 4.58 -9.41
N VAL A 43 3.47 3.62 -10.34
CA VAL A 43 2.88 2.28 -10.18
C VAL A 43 3.53 1.54 -9.01
N LEU A 44 4.86 1.58 -8.89
CA LEU A 44 5.57 0.97 -7.76
C LEU A 44 5.17 1.62 -6.42
N ALA A 45 5.06 2.95 -6.37
CA ALA A 45 4.58 3.66 -5.18
C ALA A 45 3.14 3.30 -4.80
N THR A 46 2.24 3.15 -5.79
CA THR A 46 0.86 2.68 -5.57
C THR A 46 0.86 1.26 -5.00
N GLY A 47 1.64 0.35 -5.58
CA GLY A 47 1.76 -1.03 -5.08
C GLY A 47 2.29 -1.09 -3.64
N ALA A 48 3.28 -0.28 -3.30
CA ALA A 48 3.76 -0.19 -1.92
C ALA A 48 2.69 0.36 -0.96
N GLY A 49 1.92 1.37 -1.36
CA GLY A 49 0.87 1.96 -0.53
C GLY A 49 -0.36 1.05 -0.35
N SER A 50 -0.60 0.11 -1.24
CA SER A 50 -1.78 -0.77 -1.20
C SER A 50 -1.71 -1.86 -0.13
N VAL A 51 -0.54 -2.10 0.47
CA VAL A 51 -0.33 -3.14 1.50
C VAL A 51 -0.03 -2.54 2.87
N ILE A 52 -0.35 -1.26 3.10
CA ILE A 52 -0.12 -0.62 4.39
C ILE A 52 -1.24 -0.92 5.37
N ALA A 53 -0.87 -1.13 6.63
CA ALA A 53 -1.78 -1.10 7.78
C ALA A 53 -3.07 -1.93 7.63
N SER A 54 -3.00 -3.16 7.07
CA SER A 54 -4.15 -4.08 7.08
C SER A 54 -4.65 -4.34 8.49
N HIS A 55 -5.93 -4.10 8.72
CA HIS A 55 -6.60 -4.33 10.00
C HIS A 55 -7.92 -5.07 9.79
N VAL A 56 -8.87 -4.90 10.70
CA VAL A 56 -10.13 -5.67 10.76
C VAL A 56 -11.02 -5.53 9.52
N ASN A 57 -10.80 -4.54 8.66
CA ASN A 57 -11.51 -4.38 7.39
C ASN A 57 -10.91 -5.19 6.23
N ASP A 58 -9.81 -5.92 6.46
CA ASP A 58 -9.15 -6.72 5.43
C ASP A 58 -9.48 -8.23 5.56
N PRO A 59 -9.98 -8.88 4.50
CA PRO A 59 -10.09 -10.33 4.45
C PRO A 59 -8.80 -11.09 4.78
N GLY A 60 -7.64 -10.58 4.36
CA GLY A 60 -6.31 -11.15 4.64
C GLY A 60 -5.97 -11.19 6.13
N PHE A 61 -6.37 -10.16 6.88
CA PHE A 61 -6.22 -10.13 8.34
C PHE A 61 -6.94 -11.30 9.01
N TRP A 62 -8.18 -11.58 8.59
CA TRP A 62 -8.98 -12.67 9.13
C TRP A 62 -8.47 -14.04 8.71
N LEU A 63 -7.98 -14.17 7.47
CA LEU A 63 -7.34 -15.38 6.99
C LEU A 63 -6.09 -15.71 7.82
N PHE A 64 -5.21 -14.73 8.04
CA PHE A 64 -3.99 -14.91 8.84
C PHE A 64 -4.32 -15.26 10.29
N LYS A 65 -5.26 -14.54 10.91
CA LYS A 65 -5.77 -14.85 12.24
C LYS A 65 -6.26 -16.30 12.33
N GLY A 66 -7.06 -16.75 11.35
CA GLY A 66 -7.64 -18.09 11.32
C GLY A 66 -6.58 -19.18 11.13
N TYR A 67 -5.63 -18.96 10.23
CA TYR A 67 -4.56 -19.91 9.93
C TYR A 67 -3.64 -20.17 11.14
N PHE A 68 -3.31 -19.13 11.90
CA PHE A 68 -2.45 -19.23 13.08
C PHE A 68 -3.21 -19.29 14.41
N ASN A 69 -4.55 -19.33 14.36
CA ASN A 69 -5.46 -19.33 15.52
C ASN A 69 -5.15 -18.24 16.56
N LEU A 70 -4.78 -17.04 16.08
CA LEU A 70 -4.39 -15.91 16.92
C LEU A 70 -5.60 -15.14 17.48
N SER A 71 -5.38 -14.38 18.56
CA SER A 71 -6.30 -13.33 18.99
C SER A 71 -6.23 -12.11 18.06
N VAL A 72 -7.28 -11.27 18.06
CA VAL A 72 -7.31 -10.03 17.27
C VAL A 72 -6.15 -9.09 17.63
N GLY A 73 -5.81 -8.98 18.92
CA GLY A 73 -4.71 -8.15 19.39
C GLY A 73 -3.34 -8.65 18.92
N GLU A 74 -3.12 -9.97 18.89
CA GLU A 74 -1.88 -10.56 18.37
C GLU A 74 -1.78 -10.39 16.86
N THR A 75 -2.87 -10.59 16.11
CA THR A 75 -2.89 -10.35 14.66
C THR A 75 -2.59 -8.89 14.34
N LEU A 76 -3.15 -7.92 15.08
CA LEU A 76 -2.82 -6.50 14.89
C LEU A 76 -1.34 -6.21 15.14
N ARG A 77 -0.71 -6.85 16.13
CA ARG A 77 0.71 -6.63 16.45
C ARG A 77 1.67 -7.33 15.50
N THR A 78 1.22 -8.36 14.80
CA THR A 78 2.06 -9.16 13.90
C THR A 78 1.76 -8.81 12.44
N TRP A 79 0.56 -9.14 11.96
CA TRP A 79 0.13 -8.92 10.59
C TRP A 79 0.14 -7.44 10.18
N THR A 80 -0.54 -6.57 10.93
CA THR A 80 -0.63 -5.14 10.58
C THR A 80 0.74 -4.47 10.61
N VAL A 81 1.59 -4.84 11.57
CA VAL A 81 2.96 -4.32 11.67
C VAL A 81 3.80 -4.82 10.49
N MET A 82 3.76 -6.12 10.19
CA MET A 82 4.48 -6.72 9.06
C MET A 82 4.08 -6.06 7.72
N GLU A 83 2.78 -5.92 7.46
CA GLU A 83 2.27 -5.25 6.27
C GLU A 83 2.74 -3.80 6.17
N THR A 84 2.67 -3.07 7.28
CA THR A 84 3.16 -1.69 7.35
C THR A 84 4.67 -1.61 7.07
N LEU A 85 5.47 -2.54 7.60
CA LEU A 85 6.90 -2.61 7.32
C LEU A 85 7.16 -2.88 5.83
N ILE A 86 6.47 -3.84 5.22
CA ILE A 86 6.58 -4.14 3.78
C ILE A 86 6.27 -2.88 2.96
N SER A 87 5.19 -2.19 3.29
CA SER A 87 4.77 -0.95 2.62
C SER A 87 5.82 0.15 2.71
N VAL A 88 6.37 0.39 3.91
CA VAL A 88 7.42 1.40 4.14
C VAL A 88 8.71 1.04 3.40
N MET A 89 9.12 -0.23 3.43
CA MET A 89 10.31 -0.70 2.69
C MET A 89 10.11 -0.55 1.18
N GLY A 90 8.90 -0.82 0.67
CA GLY A 90 8.54 -0.56 -0.72
C GLY A 90 8.66 0.92 -1.10
N LEU A 91 8.16 1.83 -0.25
CA LEU A 91 8.31 3.27 -0.47
C LEU A 91 9.78 3.69 -0.48
N LEU A 92 10.59 3.22 0.48
CA LEU A 92 12.03 3.52 0.53
C LEU A 92 12.73 3.02 -0.73
N GLY A 93 12.39 1.84 -1.23
CA GLY A 93 12.90 1.32 -2.50
C GLY A 93 12.54 2.20 -3.69
N VAL A 94 11.29 2.69 -3.76
CA VAL A 94 10.87 3.62 -4.81
C VAL A 94 11.60 4.96 -4.72
N LEU A 95 11.82 5.48 -3.52
CA LEU A 95 12.58 6.73 -3.32
C LEU A 95 14.05 6.55 -3.70
N ALA A 96 14.65 5.42 -3.37
CA ALA A 96 16.02 5.10 -3.77
C ALA A 96 16.16 4.98 -5.29
N LEU A 97 15.23 4.28 -5.96
CA LEU A 97 15.19 4.20 -7.42
C LEU A 97 15.02 5.58 -8.05
N ASN A 98 14.13 6.41 -7.50
CA ASN A 98 13.93 7.77 -7.98
C ASN A 98 15.22 8.59 -7.91
N ALA A 99 15.98 8.50 -6.80
CA ALA A 99 17.22 9.24 -6.61
C ALA A 99 18.40 8.75 -7.46
N VAL A 100 18.33 7.53 -8.00
CA VAL A 100 19.35 6.97 -8.91
C VAL A 100 19.01 7.29 -10.36
N LEU A 101 17.72 7.29 -10.73
CA LEU A 101 17.25 7.49 -12.10
C LEU A 101 17.08 8.96 -12.47
N HIS A 102 16.88 9.84 -11.49
CA HIS A 102 16.66 11.28 -11.65
C HIS A 102 17.53 12.07 -10.66
#